data_AF-A0A953WAM3-F1
#
_entry.id   AF-A0A953WAM3-F1
#
_cell.length_a   1.000
_cell.length_b   1.000
_cell.length_c   1.000
_cell.angle_alpha   90.00
_cell.angle_beta   90.00
_cell.angle_gamma   90.00
#
_symmetry.space_group_name_H-M   'P 1'
#
loop_
_entity.id
_entity.type
_entity.pdbx_description
1 polymer ?
#
loop_
_entity_poly.entity_id
_entity_poly.type
_entity_poly.pdbx_seq_one_letter_code
_entity_poly.pdbx_strand_id
1 'polypeptide(L)' 'HEFGHALHYLSSNVAYPTLNGGVRDYTEFQSQLLERWLPTDEVIDNYLVHYETGEPIPAELVEKIKAAATFNQGFETTEY' A
#
# COMPACT_ATOMS: atom_id res chain seq x y z
N HIS A 1 3.69 0.62 2.00
CA HIS A 1 4.72 -0.04 2.81
C HIS A 1 4.79 0.45 4.25
N GLU A 2 5.54 1.51 4.54
CA GLU A 2 5.96 1.86 5.92
C GLU A 2 4.82 2.14 6.90
N PHE A 3 3.72 2.72 6.42
CA PHE A 3 2.57 2.96 7.29
C PHE A 3 1.90 1.65 7.75
N GLY A 4 2.08 0.54 7.04
CA GLY A 4 1.63 -0.79 7.50
C GLY A 4 2.45 -1.30 8.68
N HIS A 5 3.77 -1.05 8.69
CA HIS A 5 4.63 -1.29 9.85
C HIS A 5 4.19 -0.42 11.04
N ALA A 6 3.93 0.87 10.79
CA ALA A 6 3.45 1.79 11.81
C ALA A 6 2.10 1.33 12.40
N LEU A 7 1.14 0.92 11.55
CA LEU A 7 -0.15 0.39 12.00
C LEU A 7 -0.01 -0.88 12.82
N HIS A 8 0.88 -1.81 12.44
CA HIS A 8 1.16 -3.01 13.23
C HIS A 8 1.65 -2.64 14.63
N TYR A 9 2.58 -1.68 14.73
CA TYR A 9 3.11 -1.21 16.00
C TYR A 9 2.06 -0.47 16.85
N LEU A 10 1.36 0.49 16.25
CA LEU A 10 0.36 1.33 16.93
C LEU A 10 -0.87 0.55 17.38
N SER A 11 -1.21 -0.54 16.67
CA SER A 11 -2.34 -1.42 17.02
C SER A 11 -1.95 -2.55 17.98
N SER A 12 -0.68 -2.64 18.37
CA SER A 12 -0.20 -3.72 19.23
C SER A 12 -0.79 -3.60 20.64
N ASN A 13 -1.41 -4.68 21.11
CA ASN A 13 -1.92 -4.80 22.47
C ASN A 13 -1.47 -6.12 23.08
N VAL A 14 -0.29 -6.11 23.72
CA VAL A 14 0.37 -7.30 24.26
C VAL A 14 0.76 -7.08 25.72
N ALA A 15 0.70 -8.15 26.53
CA ALA A 15 1.06 -8.09 27.94
C ALA A 15 2.57 -7.95 28.18
N TYR A 16 3.40 -8.41 27.24
CA TYR A 16 4.85 -8.41 27.33
C TYR A 16 5.44 -7.62 26.15
N PRO A 17 6.16 -6.50 26.38
CA PRO A 17 6.65 -5.64 25.30
C PRO A 17 7.55 -6.34 24.28
N THR A 18 8.27 -7.38 24.68
CA THR A 18 9.13 -8.17 23.79
C THR A 18 8.37 -9.02 22.77
N LEU A 19 7.05 -9.15 22.91
CA LEU A 19 6.17 -9.90 22.00
C LEU A 19 5.50 -9.01 20.96
N ASN A 20 5.81 -7.71 20.92
CA ASN A 20 5.24 -6.78 19.93
C ASN A 20 5.93 -6.85 18.56
N GLY A 21 6.97 -7.68 18.42
CA GLY A 21 7.69 -7.90 17.17
C GLY A 21 7.28 -9.20 16.48
N GLY A 22 7.29 -9.19 15.15
CA GLY A 22 7.11 -10.38 14.32
C GLY A 22 8.42 -11.12 14.05
N VAL A 23 8.30 -12.37 13.56
CA VAL A 23 9.42 -13.06 12.89
C VAL A 23 9.71 -12.40 11.55
N ARG A 24 10.97 -12.45 11.08
CA ARG A 24 11.44 -11.67 9.91
C ARG A 24 10.59 -11.88 8.66
N ASP A 25 10.13 -13.10 8.41
CA ASP A 25 9.31 -13.48 7.25
C ASP A 25 7.82 -13.11 7.41
N TYR A 26 7.39 -12.73 8.61
CA TYR A 26 6.04 -12.22 8.88
C TYR A 26 5.99 -10.69 8.93
N THR A 27 7.09 -10.02 9.31
CA THR A 27 7.14 -8.55 9.45
C THR A 27 6.71 -7.81 8.19
N GLU A 28 7.01 -8.35 7.00
CA GLU A 28 6.62 -7.71 5.73
C GLU A 28 5.15 -7.94 5.34
N PHE A 29 4.43 -8.83 6.03
CA PHE A 29 3.05 -9.12 5.67
C PHE A 29 2.15 -7.88 5.80
N GLN A 30 2.25 -7.14 6.92
CA GLN A 30 1.37 -6.00 7.17
C GLN A 30 1.72 -4.80 6.29
N SER A 31 3.01 -4.56 6.04
CA SER A 31 3.49 -3.49 5.17
C SER A 31 3.04 -3.69 3.72
N GLN A 32 3.21 -4.90 3.18
CA GLN A 32 2.80 -5.25 1.82
C GLN A 32 1.29 -5.38 1.68
N LEU A 33 0.58 -5.86 2.70
CA LEU A 33 -0.89 -5.90 2.70
C LEU A 33 -1.47 -4.49 2.55
N LEU A 34 -0.89 -3.49 3.25
CA LEU A 34 -1.38 -2.12 3.16
C LEU A 34 -1.27 -1.54 1.74
N GLU A 35 -0.25 -1.93 0.97
CA GLU A 35 -0.08 -1.46 -0.41
C GLU A 35 -1.24 -1.85 -1.33
N ARG A 36 -1.95 -2.94 -1.00
CA ARG A 36 -3.13 -3.39 -1.76
C ARG A 36 -4.34 -2.49 -1.62
N TRP A 37 -4.34 -1.54 -0.68
CA TRP A 37 -5.41 -0.55 -0.54
C TRP A 37 -5.27 0.63 -1.52
N LEU A 38 -4.04 0.96 -1.95
CA LEU A 38 -3.79 2.08 -2.87
C LEU A 38 -4.60 2.03 -4.17
N PRO A 39 -4.77 0.88 -4.86
CA PRO A 39 -5.53 0.82 -6.10
C PRO A 39 -7.05 0.68 -5.92
N THR A 40 -7.57 0.73 -4.69
CA THR A 40 -9.02 0.64 -4.45
C THR A 40 -9.71 1.95 -4.81
N ASP A 41 -10.96 1.87 -5.29
CA ASP A 41 -11.71 3.07 -5.66
C ASP A 41 -11.89 4.02 -4.45
N GLU A 42 -12.05 3.48 -3.23
CA GLU A 42 -12.12 4.29 -2.01
C GLU A 42 -10.87 5.17 -1.78
N VAL A 43 -9.67 4.64 -2.06
CA VAL A 43 -8.43 5.43 -1.94
C VAL A 43 -8.24 6.34 -3.16
N ILE A 44 -8.52 5.84 -4.37
CA ILE A 44 -8.37 6.62 -5.61
C ILE A 44 -9.24 7.87 -5.58
N ASP A 45 -10.53 7.71 -5.27
CA ASP A 45 -11.52 8.78 -5.33
C ASP A 45 -11.28 9.88 -4.28
N ASN A 46 -10.57 9.56 -3.19
CA ASN A 46 -10.31 10.49 -2.10
C ASN A 46 -8.91 11.13 -2.14
N TYR A 47 -7.91 10.46 -2.74
CA TYR A 47 -6.51 10.87 -2.61
C TYR A 47 -5.82 11.21 -3.94
N LEU A 48 -6.30 10.72 -5.09
CA LEU A 48 -5.71 11.04 -6.40
C LEU A 48 -6.34 12.33 -6.95
N VAL A 49 -5.96 13.46 -6.36
CA VAL A 49 -6.44 14.80 -6.74
C VAL A 49 -5.31 15.68 -7.24
N HIS A 50 -5.62 16.64 -8.11
CA HIS A 50 -4.66 17.64 -8.56
C HIS A 50 -4.29 18.59 -7.41
N TYR A 51 -2.99 18.82 -7.19
CA TYR A 51 -2.51 19.51 -5.98
C TYR A 51 -2.93 20.99 -5.87
N GLU A 52 -3.16 21.67 -7.00
CA GLU A 52 -3.59 23.09 -7.00
C GLU A 52 -5.10 23.26 -7.02
N THR A 53 -5.79 22.39 -7.78
CA THR A 53 -7.23 22.57 -8.07
C THR A 53 -8.12 21.68 -7.20
N GLY A 54 -7.55 20.63 -6.60
CA GLY A 54 -8.30 19.62 -5.85
C GLY A 54 -9.19 18.74 -6.73
N GLU A 55 -9.14 18.88 -8.06
CA GLU A 55 -9.96 18.10 -8.98
C GLU A 55 -9.50 16.62 -8.97
N PRO A 56 -10.43 15.66 -8.95
CA PRO A 56 -10.09 14.25 -8.98
C PRO A 56 -9.43 13.85 -10.29
N ILE A 57 -8.60 12.81 -10.24
CA ILE A 57 -8.00 12.19 -11.43
C ILE A 57 -9.11 11.81 -12.43
N PRO A 58 -8.96 12.12 -13.73
CA PRO A 58 -9.91 11.68 -14.74
C PRO A 58 -10.02 10.15 -14.78
N ALA A 59 -11.26 9.64 -14.89
CA ALA A 59 -11.53 8.20 -14.92
C ALA A 59 -10.74 7.46 -16.02
N GLU A 60 -10.56 8.09 -17.19
CA GLU A 60 -9.76 7.50 -18.29
C GLU A 60 -8.31 7.22 -17.88
N LEU A 61 -7.71 8.07 -17.02
CA LEU A 61 -6.35 7.86 -16.52
C LEU A 61 -6.31 6.75 -15.48
N VAL A 62 -7.33 6.64 -14.63
CA VAL A 62 -7.46 5.53 -13.68
C VAL A 62 -7.52 4.19 -14.41
N GLU A 63 -8.30 4.11 -15.49
CA GLU A 63 -8.38 2.89 -16.31
C GLU A 63 -7.03 2.54 -16.95
N LYS A 64 -6.26 3.54 -17.42
CA LYS A 64 -4.90 3.32 -17.93
C LYS A 64 -3.95 2.81 -16.85
N ILE A 65 -4.03 3.32 -15.62
CA ILE A 65 -3.24 2.84 -14.47
C ILE A 65 -3.59 1.39 -14.17
N LYS A 66 -4.89 1.06 -14.08
CA LYS A 66 -5.37 -0.30 -13.83
C LYS A 66 -4.92 -1.28 -14.92
N ALA A 67 -5.00 -0.88 -16.19
CA ALA A 67 -4.54 -1.70 -17.32
C ALA A 67 -3.02 -1.93 -17.32
N ALA A 68 -2.24 -0.97 -16.82
CA ALA A 68 -0.79 -1.07 -16.71
C ALA A 68 -0.30 -1.76 -15.42
N ALA A 69 -1.19 -2.22 -14.54
CA ALA A 69 -0.83 -2.70 -13.20
C ALA A 69 0.14 -3.91 -13.19
N THR A 70 0.20 -4.69 -14.28
CA THR A 70 1.13 -5.83 -14.41
C THR A 70 2.30 -5.55 -15.35
N PHE A 71 2.44 -4.31 -15.83
CA PHE A 71 3.61 -3.91 -16.61
C PHE A 71 4.88 -4.08 -15.78
N ASN A 72 5.98 -4.48 -16.42
CA ASN A 72 7.30 -4.63 -15.82
C ASN A 72 7.46 -5.68 -14.69
N GLN A 73 6.40 -6.41 -14.32
CA GLN A 73 6.44 -7.43 -13.25
C GLN A 73 7.51 -8.51 -13.46
N GLY A 74 7.85 -8.84 -14.70
CA GLY A 74 8.93 -9.79 -15.01
C GLY A 74 10.30 -9.32 -14.50
N PHE A 75 10.59 -8.01 -14.60
CA PHE A 75 11.82 -7.43 -14.07
C PHE A 75 11.75 -7.32 -12.54
N GLU A 76 10.68 -6.71 -12.00
CA GLU A 76 10.49 -6.51 -10.56
C GLU A 76 10.52 -7.81 -9.75
N THR A 77 10.06 -8.93 -10.34
CA THR A 77 10.08 -10.23 -9.67
C THR A 77 11.47 -10.89 -9.73
N THR A 78 12.31 -10.55 -10.72
CA THR A 78 13.57 -11.24 -10.99
C THR A 78 14.83 -10.47 -10.60
N GLU A 79 14.71 -9.22 -10.16
CA GLU A 79 15.85 -8.35 -9.82
C GLU A 79 16.52 -8.64 -8.46
N TYR A 80 16.11 -9.71 -7.75
CA TYR A 80 16.62 -10.09 -6.42
C TYR A 80 17.89 -10.95 -6.44
#